data_AF-A0A7X7HZL4-F1
#
_entry.id   AF-A0A7X7HZL4-F1
#
_cell.length_a   1.000
_cell.length_b   1.000
_cell.length_c   1.000
_cell.angle_alpha   90.00
_cell.angle_beta   90.00
_cell.angle_gamma   90.00
#
_symmetry.space_group_name_H-M   'P 1'
#
loop_
_entity.id
_entity.type
_entity.pdbx_description
1 polymer ?
#
loop_
_entity_poly.entity_id
_entity_poly.type
_entity_poly.pdbx_seq_one_letter_code
_entity_poly.pdbx_strand_id
1 'polypeptide(L)'
;MADKKARMMDGFSVVRSLAKAKQDGVLPAPGAHRPAEDLSAHLPPTAMPKDSPHIVKTIEPTKRTIRCFQCGYEFKLAGTTRTIYCSKCREKIDLGDYVIAGPWSQEIKTGGSVIIRPSGRLENVRIQAGNVILEGEMDGDSSIECTQWLELGGQTVPNPRQLTMRNLRIASGTMMKFKYKLQVHHLELFGTLEADVEAAGLVSIRPGGHLKGTVRGAHLQVEEGGGLSARVFIWPQGNPLNGNS
;
A
#
# COMPACT_ATOMS: atom_id res chain seq x y z
N MET A 1 -21.45 41.04 36.21
CA MET A 1 -20.08 40.52 36.38
C MET A 1 -20.14 39.43 37.45
N ALA A 2 -20.00 38.16 37.07
CA ALA A 2 -19.93 37.04 38.01
C ALA A 2 -19.04 35.94 37.39
N ASP A 3 -17.92 35.72 38.06
CA ASP A 3 -16.76 34.93 37.65
C ASP A 3 -17.05 33.43 37.85
N LYS A 4 -16.98 32.62 36.79
CA LYS A 4 -17.18 31.16 36.85
C LYS A 4 -15.82 30.48 37.00
N LYS A 5 -15.32 30.37 38.24
CA LYS A 5 -14.09 29.63 38.56
C LYS A 5 -14.19 28.16 38.14
N ALA A 6 -13.36 27.75 37.20
CA ALA A 6 -13.13 26.35 36.85
C ALA A 6 -12.43 25.64 38.02
N ARG A 7 -13.09 24.63 38.60
CA ARG A 7 -12.52 23.78 39.65
C ARG A 7 -11.61 22.73 39.01
N MET A 8 -10.33 23.02 38.88
CA MET A 8 -9.32 22.00 38.55
C MET A 8 -9.16 21.04 39.74
N MET A 9 -9.38 19.75 39.53
CA MET A 9 -9.03 18.70 40.50
C MET A 9 -7.60 18.24 40.23
N ASP A 10 -6.78 18.26 41.28
CA ASP A 10 -5.40 17.78 41.26
C ASP A 10 -5.35 16.24 41.20
N GLY A 11 -4.35 15.71 40.50
CA GLY A 11 -4.19 14.29 40.17
C GLY A 11 -4.15 13.37 41.40
N PHE A 12 -3.72 13.89 42.56
CA PHE A 12 -3.75 13.15 43.83
C PHE A 12 -5.17 12.85 44.33
N SER A 13 -6.15 13.70 44.00
CA SER A 13 -7.54 13.49 44.40
C SER A 13 -8.18 12.32 43.64
N VAL A 14 -7.78 12.12 42.37
CA VAL A 14 -8.27 11.02 41.51
C VAL A 14 -7.77 9.67 42.02
N VAL A 15 -6.50 9.59 42.41
CA VAL A 15 -5.88 8.35 42.93
C VAL A 15 -6.50 7.93 44.27
N ARG A 16 -6.82 8.89 45.15
CA ARG A 16 -7.49 8.60 46.42
C ARG A 16 -8.92 8.09 46.24
N SER A 17 -9.68 8.60 45.27
CA SER A 17 -11.03 8.09 44.97
C SER A 17 -11.01 6.64 44.43
N LEU A 18 -10.00 6.28 43.64
CA LEU A 18 -9.84 4.90 43.14
C LEU A 18 -9.41 3.92 44.23
N ALA A 19 -8.56 4.36 45.17
CA ALA A 19 -8.16 3.55 46.31
C ALA A 19 -9.33 3.29 47.28
N LYS A 20 -10.23 4.27 47.46
CA LYS A 20 -11.42 4.13 48.31
C LYS A 20 -12.46 3.18 47.71
N ALA A 21 -12.68 3.23 46.39
CA ALA A 21 -13.54 2.27 45.69
C ALA A 21 -13.04 0.82 45.75
N LYS A 22 -11.73 0.60 45.95
CA LYS A 22 -11.14 -0.73 46.15
C LYS A 22 -11.36 -1.31 47.55
N GLN A 23 -11.62 -0.45 48.55
CA GLN A 23 -11.91 -0.89 49.93
C GLN A 23 -13.40 -1.21 50.14
N ASP A 24 -14.30 -0.61 49.36
CA ASP A 24 -15.75 -0.81 49.49
C ASP A 24 -16.29 -2.09 48.80
N GLY A 25 -15.42 -2.98 48.31
CA GLY A 25 -15.79 -4.38 48.02
C GLY A 25 -16.86 -4.60 46.93
N VAL A 26 -17.04 -3.69 45.98
CA VAL A 26 -17.98 -3.89 44.86
C VAL A 26 -17.22 -4.23 43.58
N LEU A 27 -16.91 -5.52 43.41
CA LEU A 27 -16.61 -6.12 42.11
C LEU A 27 -17.42 -7.42 41.99
N PRO A 28 -18.15 -7.66 40.88
CA PRO A 28 -18.85 -8.92 40.69
C PRO A 28 -17.87 -10.05 40.35
N ALA A 29 -18.15 -11.25 40.87
CA ALA A 29 -17.35 -12.45 40.61
C ALA A 29 -17.47 -12.91 39.14
N PRO A 30 -16.40 -13.47 38.54
CA PRO A 30 -16.46 -14.00 37.18
C PRO A 30 -17.15 -15.38 37.19
N GLY A 31 -18.17 -15.56 36.35
CA GLY A 31 -18.69 -16.90 36.00
C GLY A 31 -20.15 -17.24 36.33
N ALA A 32 -21.08 -16.28 36.39
CA ALA A 32 -22.51 -16.59 36.50
C ALA A 32 -23.28 -16.20 35.22
N HIS A 33 -23.62 -17.19 34.39
CA HIS A 33 -24.56 -17.02 33.28
C HIS A 33 -25.97 -16.79 33.84
N ARG A 34 -26.60 -15.67 33.47
CA ARG A 34 -28.04 -15.46 33.65
C ARG A 34 -28.77 -15.84 32.35
N PRO A 35 -29.99 -16.42 32.41
CA PRO A 35 -30.78 -16.70 31.22
C PRO A 35 -31.12 -15.39 30.50
N ALA A 36 -31.16 -15.44 29.16
CA ALA A 36 -31.50 -14.30 28.33
C ALA A 36 -32.96 -13.88 28.57
N GLU A 37 -33.15 -12.72 29.20
CA GLU A 37 -34.42 -12.02 29.17
C GLU A 37 -34.49 -11.18 27.89
N ASP A 38 -35.58 -11.38 27.16
CA ASP A 38 -35.96 -10.73 25.92
C ASP A 38 -36.19 -9.22 26.15
N LEU A 39 -35.32 -8.40 25.56
CA LEU A 39 -35.42 -6.94 25.56
C LEU A 39 -35.65 -6.42 24.14
N SER A 40 -36.60 -7.02 23.41
CA SER A 40 -37.19 -6.39 22.24
C SER A 40 -38.37 -5.50 22.61
N ALA A 41 -38.13 -4.34 23.25
CA ALA A 41 -39.08 -3.23 23.25
C ALA A 41 -38.54 -1.97 23.96
N HIS A 42 -37.53 -1.28 23.41
CA HIS A 42 -37.39 0.17 23.64
C HIS A 42 -36.67 0.83 22.45
N LEU A 43 -37.41 1.62 21.68
CA LEU A 43 -36.85 2.53 20.69
C LEU A 43 -36.00 3.59 21.43
N PRO A 44 -34.77 3.90 20.97
CA PRO A 44 -33.96 4.94 21.60
C PRO A 44 -34.58 6.32 21.35
N PRO A 45 -34.55 7.24 22.34
CA PRO A 45 -35.03 8.60 22.14
C PRO A 45 -34.08 9.37 21.22
N THR A 46 -34.66 10.10 20.27
CA THR A 46 -33.97 10.99 19.32
C THR A 46 -33.34 12.16 20.09
N ALA A 47 -32.03 12.10 20.32
CA ALA A 47 -31.27 13.21 20.86
C ALA A 47 -31.01 14.25 19.74
N MET A 48 -31.57 15.45 19.89
CA MET A 48 -31.23 16.59 19.04
C MET A 48 -29.78 17.04 19.32
N PRO A 49 -28.97 17.38 18.30
CA PRO A 49 -27.59 17.81 18.52
C PRO A 49 -27.53 19.21 19.12
N LYS A 50 -26.84 19.38 20.25
CA LYS A 50 -26.38 20.70 20.72
C LYS A 50 -25.10 21.08 19.96
N ASP A 51 -25.09 22.28 19.41
CA ASP A 51 -23.94 22.95 18.79
C ASP A 51 -22.67 22.78 19.62
N SER A 52 -21.78 21.92 19.15
CA SER A 52 -20.38 21.89 19.55
C SER A 52 -19.55 22.51 18.42
N PRO A 53 -18.64 23.46 18.70
CA PRO A 53 -17.83 24.07 17.65
C PRO A 53 -16.97 22.98 17.02
N HIS A 54 -17.25 22.68 15.76
CA HIS A 54 -16.50 21.70 14.99
C HIS A 54 -15.04 22.16 14.90
N ILE A 55 -14.14 21.50 15.63
CA ILE A 55 -12.74 21.38 15.21
C ILE A 55 -12.81 20.58 13.90
N VAL A 56 -12.86 21.30 12.78
CA VAL A 56 -12.64 20.71 11.47
C VAL A 56 -11.23 20.16 11.52
N LYS A 57 -11.08 18.84 11.68
CA LYS A 57 -9.79 18.16 11.57
C LYS A 57 -9.21 18.60 10.23
N THR A 58 -8.16 19.42 10.25
CA THR A 58 -7.39 19.76 9.06
C THR A 58 -6.76 18.46 8.56
N ILE A 59 -7.39 17.85 7.56
CA ILE A 59 -6.85 16.65 6.92
C ILE A 59 -5.63 17.11 6.14
N GLU A 60 -4.43 16.66 6.55
CA GLU A 60 -3.21 16.91 5.80
C GLU A 60 -3.39 16.32 4.38
N PRO A 61 -3.18 17.11 3.31
CA PRO A 61 -3.36 16.61 1.96
C PRO A 61 -2.45 15.41 1.69
N THR A 62 -3.02 14.33 1.15
CA THR A 62 -2.26 13.13 0.78
C THR A 62 -1.11 13.52 -0.16
N LYS A 63 0.12 13.26 0.28
CA LYS A 63 1.34 13.46 -0.52
C LYS A 63 1.55 12.21 -1.38
N ARG A 64 1.63 12.39 -2.70
CA ARG A 64 1.99 11.32 -3.64
C ARG A 64 3.33 11.61 -4.30
N THR A 65 4.16 10.59 -4.46
CA THR A 65 5.39 10.68 -5.23
C THR A 65 5.07 10.47 -6.70
N ILE A 66 5.49 11.40 -7.55
CA ILE A 66 5.37 11.30 -9.00
C ILE A 66 6.77 11.23 -9.58
N ARG A 67 6.96 10.33 -10.54
CA ARG A 67 8.18 10.22 -11.35
C ARG A 67 7.85 10.56 -12.79
N CYS A 68 8.57 11.51 -13.36
CA CYS A 68 8.37 11.88 -14.75
C CYS A 68 8.81 10.73 -15.68
N PHE A 69 7.93 10.29 -16.56
CA PHE A 69 8.23 9.28 -17.57
C PHE A 69 9.26 9.72 -18.61
N GLN A 70 9.46 11.02 -18.81
CA GLN A 70 10.40 11.54 -19.83
C GLN A 70 11.83 11.69 -19.31
N CYS A 71 12.01 12.26 -18.11
CA CYS A 71 13.35 12.56 -17.56
C CYS A 71 13.69 11.80 -16.28
N GLY A 72 12.76 10.99 -15.77
CA GLY A 72 12.93 10.19 -14.55
C GLY A 72 12.96 10.98 -13.24
N TYR A 73 12.80 12.32 -13.28
CA TYR A 73 12.82 13.16 -12.08
C TYR A 73 11.65 12.84 -11.15
N GLU A 74 11.94 12.70 -9.85
CA GLU A 74 10.97 12.40 -8.81
C GLU A 74 10.68 13.62 -7.94
N PHE A 75 9.41 13.83 -7.64
CA PHE A 75 8.96 14.91 -6.77
C PHE A 75 7.67 14.53 -6.06
N LYS A 76 7.43 15.17 -4.92
CA LYS A 76 6.21 14.96 -4.13
C LYS A 76 5.18 16.00 -4.54
N LEU A 77 3.98 15.54 -4.85
CA LEU A 77 2.82 16.38 -5.10
C LEU A 77 1.88 16.29 -3.90
N ALA A 78 1.50 17.44 -3.35
CA ALA A 78 0.40 17.54 -2.40
C ALA A 78 -0.88 17.95 -3.15
N GLY A 79 -2.00 17.32 -2.81
CA GLY A 79 -3.32 17.66 -3.38
C GLY A 79 -3.70 16.88 -4.65
N THR A 80 -4.85 17.25 -5.22
CA THR A 80 -5.63 16.47 -6.19
C THR A 80 -5.69 17.11 -7.58
N THR A 81 -4.58 17.70 -8.05
CA THR A 81 -4.51 18.23 -9.42
C THR A 81 -4.61 17.10 -10.44
N ARG A 82 -5.36 17.32 -11.53
CA ARG A 82 -5.51 16.36 -12.64
C ARG A 82 -4.34 16.36 -13.63
N THR A 83 -3.65 17.49 -13.76
CA THR A 83 -2.53 17.63 -14.68
C THR A 83 -1.44 18.43 -14.01
N ILE A 84 -0.19 18.00 -14.18
CA ILE A 84 0.99 18.69 -13.66
C ILE A 84 2.04 18.82 -14.75
N TYR A 85 3.06 19.63 -14.49
CA TYR A 85 4.24 19.74 -15.32
C TYR A 85 5.45 19.26 -14.53
N CYS A 86 6.31 18.47 -15.16
CA CYS A 86 7.57 18.06 -14.53
C CYS A 86 8.43 19.29 -14.20
N SER A 87 8.89 19.42 -12.96
CA SER A 87 9.72 20.54 -12.52
C SER A 87 11.09 20.62 -13.22
N LYS A 88 11.55 19.52 -13.85
CA LYS A 88 12.85 19.44 -14.52
C LYS A 88 12.74 19.66 -16.04
N CYS A 89 11.90 18.87 -16.73
CA CYS A 89 11.81 18.92 -18.19
C CYS A 89 10.55 19.61 -18.73
N ARG A 90 9.63 20.06 -17.86
CA ARG A 90 8.34 20.69 -18.21
C ARG A 90 7.39 19.81 -19.04
N GLU A 91 7.65 18.52 -19.13
CA GLU A 91 6.71 17.57 -19.75
C GLU A 91 5.36 17.60 -19.00
N LYS A 92 4.27 17.63 -19.76
CA LYS A 92 2.90 17.58 -19.23
C LYS A 92 2.58 16.15 -18.80
N ILE A 93 2.13 15.98 -17.57
CA ILE A 93 1.76 14.68 -17.00
C ILE A 93 0.30 14.75 -16.58
N ASP A 94 -0.54 13.94 -17.23
CA ASP A 94 -1.91 13.70 -16.77
C ASP A 94 -1.87 12.75 -15.56
N LEU A 95 -2.76 12.94 -14.59
CA LEU A 95 -2.84 12.14 -13.36
C LEU A 95 -4.17 11.39 -13.26
N GLY A 96 -4.84 11.17 -14.39
CA GLY A 96 -6.06 10.40 -14.49
C GLY A 96 -5.83 8.91 -14.22
N ASP A 97 -6.78 8.31 -13.52
CA ASP A 97 -6.81 6.87 -13.29
C ASP A 97 -7.70 6.19 -14.34
N TYR A 98 -7.32 4.98 -14.76
CA TYR A 98 -8.00 4.21 -15.79
C TYR A 98 -8.35 2.82 -15.27
N VAL A 99 -9.53 2.33 -15.64
CA VAL A 99 -9.98 0.96 -15.37
C VAL A 99 -10.34 0.29 -16.68
N ILE A 100 -9.63 -0.79 -17.00
CA ILE A 100 -9.84 -1.59 -18.20
C ILE A 100 -10.55 -2.88 -17.79
N ALA A 101 -11.79 -3.05 -18.24
CA ALA A 101 -12.65 -4.19 -17.93
C ALA A 101 -13.13 -4.96 -19.18
N GLY A 102 -12.48 -4.74 -20.32
CA GLY A 102 -12.72 -5.43 -21.59
C GLY A 102 -11.51 -5.28 -22.54
N PRO A 103 -11.67 -5.59 -23.84
CA PRO A 103 -10.64 -5.38 -24.85
C PRO A 103 -10.23 -3.91 -24.93
N TRP A 104 -8.92 -3.65 -24.97
CA TRP A 104 -8.37 -2.31 -25.00
C TRP A 104 -7.13 -2.23 -25.88
N SER A 105 -7.17 -1.33 -26.86
CA SER A 105 -6.14 -1.15 -27.88
C SER A 105 -5.65 0.30 -28.02
N GLN A 106 -6.02 1.18 -27.08
CA GLN A 106 -5.59 2.59 -27.10
C GLN A 106 -4.42 2.82 -26.15
N GLU A 107 -3.38 3.52 -26.60
CA GLU A 107 -2.27 3.86 -25.72
C GLU A 107 -2.72 4.72 -24.53
N ILE A 108 -2.13 4.46 -23.36
CA ILE A 108 -2.39 5.23 -22.14
C ILE A 108 -1.07 5.79 -21.64
N LYS A 109 -1.02 7.10 -21.42
CA LYS A 109 0.12 7.80 -20.80
C LYS A 109 -0.37 8.65 -19.63
N THR A 110 -0.15 8.16 -18.41
CA THR A 110 -0.61 8.81 -17.18
C THR A 110 0.43 8.70 -16.06
N GLY A 111 0.45 9.65 -15.13
CA GLY A 111 1.11 9.53 -13.83
C GLY A 111 0.18 9.01 -12.74
N GLY A 112 -1.09 8.75 -13.07
CA GLY A 112 -2.06 8.06 -12.24
C GLY A 112 -1.91 6.54 -12.29
N SER A 113 -3.00 5.85 -11.97
CA SER A 113 -3.07 4.40 -11.85
C SER A 113 -3.85 3.78 -12.99
N VAL A 114 -3.39 2.65 -13.52
CA VAL A 114 -4.13 1.86 -14.51
C VAL A 114 -4.44 0.50 -13.91
N ILE A 115 -5.72 0.14 -13.85
CA ILE A 115 -6.19 -1.15 -13.32
C ILE A 115 -6.74 -1.97 -14.48
N ILE A 116 -6.05 -3.06 -14.81
CA ILE A 116 -6.53 -4.06 -15.76
C ILE A 116 -7.23 -5.13 -14.96
N ARG A 117 -8.56 -5.12 -14.99
CA ARG A 117 -9.41 -6.08 -14.28
C ARG A 117 -9.27 -7.48 -14.87
N PRO A 118 -9.76 -8.54 -14.17
CA PRO A 118 -9.70 -9.89 -14.69
C PRO A 118 -10.36 -10.07 -16.07
N SER A 119 -11.38 -9.28 -16.39
CA SER A 119 -12.03 -9.27 -17.71
C SER A 119 -11.34 -8.37 -18.75
N GLY A 120 -10.33 -7.60 -18.35
CA GLY A 120 -9.57 -6.72 -19.21
C GLY A 120 -8.57 -7.49 -20.08
N ARG A 121 -8.44 -7.07 -21.33
CA ARG A 121 -7.49 -7.63 -22.30
C ARG A 121 -6.77 -6.50 -23.02
N LEU A 122 -5.45 -6.48 -22.94
CA LEU A 122 -4.60 -5.54 -23.65
C LEU A 122 -4.24 -6.12 -25.03
N GLU A 123 -4.51 -5.34 -26.08
CA GLU A 123 -4.34 -5.74 -27.49
C GLU A 123 -3.45 -4.72 -28.22
N ASN A 124 -2.21 -5.11 -28.54
CA ASN A 124 -1.19 -4.28 -29.20
C ASN A 124 -1.12 -2.85 -28.63
N VAL A 125 -1.02 -2.74 -27.31
CA VAL A 125 -1.08 -1.45 -26.61
C VAL A 125 0.15 -1.18 -25.75
N ARG A 126 0.59 0.07 -25.75
CA ARG A 126 1.60 0.58 -24.82
C ARG A 126 0.95 1.37 -23.70
N ILE A 127 1.18 0.93 -22.47
CA ILE A 127 0.74 1.63 -21.25
C ILE A 127 1.97 2.19 -20.54
N GLN A 128 1.96 3.49 -20.30
CA GLN A 128 2.92 4.18 -19.44
C GLN A 128 2.17 4.83 -18.28
N ALA A 129 2.41 4.34 -17.07
CA ALA A 129 1.61 4.68 -15.90
C ALA A 129 2.46 5.00 -14.65
N GLY A 130 1.85 5.71 -13.70
CA GLY A 130 2.38 5.87 -12.35
C GLY A 130 2.38 4.54 -11.62
N ASN A 131 1.20 3.95 -11.48
CA ASN A 131 0.99 2.63 -10.89
C ASN A 131 0.18 1.75 -11.86
N VAL A 132 0.40 0.44 -11.83
CA VAL A 132 -0.38 -0.51 -12.62
C VAL A 132 -0.77 -1.70 -11.76
N ILE A 133 -2.03 -2.09 -11.82
CA ILE A 133 -2.52 -3.36 -11.28
C ILE A 133 -2.94 -4.21 -12.47
N LEU A 134 -2.25 -5.32 -12.69
CA LEU A 134 -2.52 -6.26 -13.77
C LEU A 134 -3.16 -7.53 -13.21
N GLU A 135 -4.49 -7.65 -13.37
CA GLU A 135 -5.27 -8.84 -13.00
C GLU A 135 -5.77 -9.61 -14.25
N GLY A 136 -5.85 -8.92 -15.39
CA GLY A 136 -6.31 -9.45 -16.68
C GLY A 136 -5.19 -9.88 -17.62
N GLU A 137 -5.54 -10.06 -18.89
CA GLU A 137 -4.64 -10.60 -19.93
C GLU A 137 -3.94 -9.50 -20.74
N MET A 138 -2.78 -9.84 -21.27
CA MET A 138 -2.00 -9.00 -22.16
C MET A 138 -1.42 -9.86 -23.28
N ASP A 139 -1.58 -9.43 -24.53
CA ASP A 139 -1.02 -10.13 -25.69
C ASP A 139 0.51 -9.97 -25.79
N GLY A 140 1.12 -10.58 -26.81
CA GLY A 140 2.57 -10.57 -27.02
C GLY A 140 3.17 -9.25 -27.51
N ASP A 141 2.33 -8.34 -28.03
CA ASP A 141 2.75 -7.07 -28.63
C ASP A 141 2.55 -5.88 -27.67
N SER A 142 1.74 -6.06 -26.63
CA SER A 142 1.51 -5.06 -25.60
C SER A 142 2.70 -4.91 -24.64
N SER A 143 2.83 -3.72 -24.06
CA SER A 143 3.89 -3.41 -23.09
C SER A 143 3.41 -2.47 -21.99
N ILE A 144 3.94 -2.67 -20.78
CA ILE A 144 3.64 -1.86 -19.60
C ILE A 144 4.94 -1.27 -19.06
N GLU A 145 4.98 0.06 -18.97
CA GLU A 145 6.01 0.80 -18.28
C GLU A 145 5.42 1.50 -17.05
N CYS A 146 5.86 1.09 -15.87
CA CYS A 146 5.39 1.59 -14.60
C CYS A 146 6.51 2.34 -13.87
N THR A 147 6.25 3.62 -13.57
CA THR A 147 7.25 4.48 -12.94
C THR A 147 7.34 4.30 -11.41
N GLN A 148 6.30 3.75 -10.77
CA GLN A 148 6.24 3.44 -9.35
C GLN A 148 5.96 1.93 -9.14
N TRP A 149 4.72 1.54 -8.82
CA TRP A 149 4.36 0.18 -8.44
C TRP A 149 3.64 -0.56 -9.55
N LEU A 150 4.22 -1.69 -9.98
CA LEU A 150 3.51 -2.72 -10.74
C LEU A 150 3.05 -3.80 -9.76
N GLU A 151 1.75 -4.03 -9.68
CA GLU A 151 1.14 -5.13 -8.96
C GLU A 151 0.67 -6.18 -9.96
N LEU A 152 1.16 -7.42 -9.80
CA LEU A 152 0.73 -8.58 -10.58
C LEU A 152 -0.21 -9.44 -9.75
N GLY A 153 -1.41 -9.67 -10.26
CA GLY A 153 -2.45 -10.44 -9.61
C GLY A 153 -3.25 -11.31 -10.58
N GLY A 154 -4.26 -12.00 -10.07
CA GLY A 154 -5.12 -12.87 -10.89
C GLY A 154 -4.36 -14.07 -11.48
N GLN A 155 -4.79 -14.52 -12.66
CA GLN A 155 -4.21 -15.66 -13.39
C GLN A 155 -3.27 -15.24 -14.53
N THR A 156 -2.91 -13.95 -14.60
CA THR A 156 -2.06 -13.42 -15.65
C THR A 156 -0.63 -13.94 -15.53
N VAL A 157 -0.02 -14.29 -16.66
CA VAL A 157 1.39 -14.70 -16.72
C VAL A 157 2.07 -13.85 -17.80
N PRO A 158 2.35 -12.57 -17.51
CA PRO A 158 2.93 -11.66 -18.48
C PRO A 158 4.38 -12.07 -18.79
N ASN A 159 4.82 -11.83 -20.02
CA ASN A 159 6.23 -11.98 -20.34
C ASN A 159 7.02 -10.86 -19.65
N PRO A 160 8.03 -11.16 -18.82
CA PRO A 160 8.82 -10.14 -18.13
C PRO A 160 9.45 -9.10 -19.06
N ARG A 161 9.71 -9.46 -20.32
CA ARG A 161 10.28 -8.53 -21.32
C ARG A 161 9.32 -7.40 -21.72
N GLN A 162 8.03 -7.59 -21.50
CA GLN A 162 7.00 -6.59 -21.79
C GLN A 162 6.77 -5.64 -20.60
N LEU A 163 7.41 -5.90 -19.47
CA LEU A 163 7.23 -5.17 -18.23
C LEU A 163 8.50 -4.38 -17.91
N THR A 164 8.35 -3.06 -17.81
CA THR A 164 9.37 -2.19 -17.23
C THR A 164 8.79 -1.59 -15.95
N MET A 165 9.43 -1.81 -14.81
CA MET A 165 8.90 -1.36 -13.52
C MET A 165 10.02 -0.99 -12.56
N ARG A 166 9.73 -0.02 -11.68
CA ARG A 166 10.64 0.34 -10.59
C ARG A 166 10.42 -0.55 -9.37
N ASN A 167 9.17 -0.69 -8.93
CA ASN A 167 8.79 -1.49 -7.78
C ASN A 167 7.81 -2.57 -8.22
N LEU A 168 7.95 -3.76 -7.65
CA LEU A 168 7.10 -4.89 -7.97
C LEU A 168 6.36 -5.37 -6.72
N ARG A 169 5.07 -5.65 -6.89
CA ARG A 169 4.25 -6.36 -5.91
C ARG A 169 3.64 -7.60 -6.55
N ILE A 170 3.66 -8.72 -5.82
CA ILE A 170 2.92 -9.93 -6.19
C ILE A 170 1.73 -10.07 -5.24
N ALA A 171 0.52 -10.03 -5.78
CA ALA A 171 -0.72 -10.11 -5.02
C ALA A 171 -0.91 -11.49 -4.36
N SER A 172 -1.75 -11.53 -3.33
CA SER A 172 -2.09 -12.78 -2.63
C SER A 172 -2.73 -13.80 -3.58
N GLY A 173 -2.42 -15.08 -3.39
CA GLY A 173 -2.94 -16.17 -4.22
C GLY A 173 -2.32 -16.26 -5.62
N THR A 174 -1.42 -15.33 -5.98
CA THR A 174 -0.74 -15.33 -7.28
C THR A 174 0.64 -15.98 -7.19
N MET A 175 0.98 -16.79 -8.20
CA MET A 175 2.28 -17.44 -8.35
C MET A 175 2.94 -16.92 -9.63
N MET A 176 4.13 -16.35 -9.51
CA MET A 176 4.91 -15.85 -10.64
C MET A 176 6.27 -16.53 -10.73
N LYS A 177 6.70 -16.83 -11.96
CA LYS A 177 8.02 -17.41 -12.22
C LYS A 177 8.77 -16.61 -13.27
N PHE A 178 9.88 -16.00 -12.89
CA PHE A 178 10.75 -15.25 -13.78
C PHE A 178 12.09 -15.96 -13.95
N LYS A 179 12.38 -16.35 -15.19
CA LYS A 179 13.63 -17.06 -15.54
C LYS A 179 14.84 -16.12 -15.67
N TYR A 180 14.60 -14.82 -15.74
CA TYR A 180 15.62 -13.81 -15.91
C TYR A 180 15.88 -13.06 -14.60
N LYS A 181 17.06 -12.46 -14.49
CA LYS A 181 17.42 -11.61 -13.35
C LYS A 181 16.50 -10.38 -13.33
N LEU A 182 15.78 -10.21 -12.23
CA LEU A 182 14.85 -9.14 -11.97
C LEU A 182 15.56 -8.00 -11.24
N GLN A 183 15.65 -6.83 -11.86
CA GLN A 183 16.20 -5.63 -11.24
C GLN A 183 15.05 -4.71 -10.81
N VAL A 184 14.88 -4.53 -9.50
CA VAL A 184 13.83 -3.69 -8.92
C VAL A 184 14.41 -2.82 -7.81
N HIS A 185 13.70 -1.75 -7.45
CA HIS A 185 14.04 -0.96 -6.28
C HIS A 185 13.38 -1.57 -5.03
N HIS A 186 12.05 -1.68 -5.02
CA HIS A 186 11.32 -2.35 -3.94
C HIS A 186 10.58 -3.58 -4.45
N LEU A 187 10.54 -4.61 -3.60
CA LEU A 187 9.78 -5.83 -3.85
C LEU A 187 8.86 -6.11 -2.66
N GLU A 188 7.57 -6.31 -2.90
CA GLU A 188 6.60 -6.71 -1.88
C GLU A 188 5.83 -7.98 -2.30
N LEU A 189 5.84 -9.00 -1.44
CA LEU A 189 5.26 -10.30 -1.77
C LEU A 189 4.13 -10.65 -0.81
N PHE A 190 2.91 -10.73 -1.34
CA PHE A 190 1.76 -11.37 -0.70
C PHE A 190 1.49 -12.75 -1.31
N GLY A 191 1.91 -12.98 -2.56
CA GLY A 191 1.90 -14.27 -3.24
C GLY A 191 3.28 -14.90 -3.35
N THR A 192 3.42 -15.87 -4.25
CA THR A 192 4.70 -16.57 -4.47
C THR A 192 5.44 -16.04 -5.69
N LEU A 193 6.74 -15.81 -5.54
CA LEU A 193 7.66 -15.45 -6.61
C LEU A 193 8.83 -16.43 -6.67
N GLU A 194 9.04 -17.07 -7.82
CA GLU A 194 10.26 -17.82 -8.15
C GLU A 194 11.11 -17.01 -9.14
N ALA A 195 12.21 -16.42 -8.66
CA ALA A 195 13.05 -15.55 -9.48
C ALA A 195 14.48 -15.41 -8.95
N ASP A 196 15.36 -14.87 -9.79
CA ASP A 196 16.62 -14.26 -9.37
C ASP A 196 16.42 -12.74 -9.23
N VAL A 197 16.47 -12.21 -8.01
CA VAL A 197 16.13 -10.81 -7.69
C VAL A 197 17.36 -10.02 -7.27
N GLU A 198 17.53 -8.84 -7.85
CA GLU A 198 18.45 -7.80 -7.39
C GLU A 198 17.63 -6.55 -7.03
N ALA A 199 17.57 -6.27 -5.74
CA ALA A 199 16.79 -5.19 -5.16
C ALA A 199 17.71 -4.10 -4.59
N ALA A 200 17.52 -2.86 -5.04
CA ALA A 200 18.27 -1.72 -4.50
C ALA A 200 17.76 -1.25 -3.12
N GLY A 201 16.47 -1.47 -2.85
CA GLY A 201 15.79 -1.09 -1.62
C GLY A 201 15.27 -2.30 -0.84
N LEU A 202 14.16 -2.09 -0.15
CA LEU A 202 13.50 -3.11 0.69
C LEU A 202 12.87 -4.24 -0.14
N VAL A 203 13.19 -5.48 0.24
CA VAL A 203 12.44 -6.68 -0.10
C VAL A 203 11.60 -7.08 1.11
N SER A 204 10.28 -7.11 0.95
CA SER A 204 9.33 -7.42 2.02
C SER A 204 8.50 -8.65 1.67
N ILE A 205 8.55 -9.67 2.51
CA ILE A 205 7.72 -10.87 2.41
C ILE A 205 6.64 -10.78 3.46
N ARG A 206 5.40 -10.58 3.01
CA ARG A 206 4.21 -10.40 3.85
C ARG A 206 3.62 -11.78 4.23
N PRO A 207 2.66 -11.85 5.17
CA PRO A 207 1.99 -13.11 5.51
C PRO A 207 1.37 -13.76 4.26
N GLY A 208 1.64 -15.06 4.04
CA GLY A 208 1.19 -15.79 2.85
C GLY A 208 2.10 -15.63 1.62
N GLY A 209 3.01 -14.65 1.63
CA GLY A 209 4.00 -14.47 0.57
C GLY A 209 5.12 -15.50 0.63
N HIS A 210 5.69 -15.87 -0.52
CA HIS A 210 6.83 -16.79 -0.56
C HIS A 210 7.83 -16.41 -1.65
N LEU A 211 9.09 -16.17 -1.28
CA LEU A 211 10.18 -15.98 -2.23
C LEU A 211 11.00 -17.26 -2.41
N LYS A 212 11.17 -17.69 -3.66
CA LYS A 212 12.00 -18.83 -4.07
C LYS A 212 13.08 -18.37 -5.05
N GLY A 213 14.28 -18.94 -4.97
CA GLY A 213 15.37 -18.68 -5.92
C GLY A 213 16.56 -17.96 -5.31
N THR A 214 16.88 -16.75 -5.76
CA THR A 214 18.02 -15.96 -5.25
C THR A 214 17.60 -14.51 -5.02
N VAL A 215 18.07 -13.90 -3.95
CA VAL A 215 17.83 -12.48 -3.65
C VAL A 215 19.13 -11.78 -3.26
N ARG A 216 19.40 -10.66 -3.92
CA ARG A 216 20.52 -9.75 -3.64
C ARG A 216 19.95 -8.39 -3.27
N GLY A 217 20.36 -7.81 -2.15
CA GLY A 217 19.92 -6.46 -1.76
C GLY A 217 20.50 -5.99 -0.44
N ALA A 218 20.07 -4.83 0.03
CA ALA A 218 20.54 -4.27 1.29
C ALA A 218 19.59 -4.48 2.47
N HIS A 219 18.28 -4.60 2.19
CA HIS A 219 17.25 -4.66 3.23
C HIS A 219 16.24 -5.77 2.90
N LEU A 220 16.12 -6.74 3.80
CA LEU A 220 15.17 -7.85 3.71
C LEU A 220 14.34 -7.89 4.98
N GLN A 221 13.02 -7.91 4.83
CA GLN A 221 12.04 -8.09 5.90
C GLN A 221 11.15 -9.28 5.57
N VAL A 222 10.99 -10.17 6.53
CA VAL A 222 10.08 -11.31 6.45
C VAL A 222 9.14 -11.21 7.64
N GLU A 223 7.85 -11.03 7.37
CA GLU A 223 6.81 -10.99 8.40
C GLU A 223 6.38 -12.40 8.81
N GLU A 224 5.70 -12.50 9.95
CA GLU A 224 5.14 -13.77 10.42
C GLU A 224 4.20 -14.38 9.35
N GLY A 225 4.39 -15.67 9.06
CA GLY A 225 3.67 -16.35 7.97
C GLY A 225 4.24 -16.08 6.56
N GLY A 226 5.32 -15.32 6.43
CA GLY A 226 6.08 -15.17 5.20
C GLY A 226 7.09 -16.31 4.98
N GLY A 227 7.16 -16.83 3.75
CA GLY A 227 8.08 -17.90 3.35
C GLY A 227 9.32 -17.37 2.61
N LEU A 228 10.50 -17.89 2.96
CA LEU A 228 11.74 -17.61 2.25
C LEU A 228 12.49 -18.92 1.98
N SER A 229 12.60 -19.29 0.70
CA SER A 229 13.35 -20.48 0.25
C SER A 229 14.28 -20.09 -0.89
N ALA A 230 15.22 -19.21 -0.57
CA ALA A 230 16.14 -18.61 -1.54
C ALA A 230 17.57 -18.54 -0.99
N ARG A 231 18.55 -18.48 -1.90
CA ARG A 231 19.90 -18.02 -1.56
C ARG A 231 19.85 -16.51 -1.35
N VAL A 232 20.31 -16.06 -0.19
CA VAL A 232 20.22 -14.67 0.23
C VAL A 232 21.61 -14.05 0.28
N PHE A 233 21.74 -12.90 -0.34
CA PHE A 233 22.96 -12.11 -0.42
C PHE A 233 22.65 -10.68 0.06
N ILE A 234 22.91 -10.40 1.34
CA ILE A 234 22.67 -9.07 1.93
C ILE A 234 23.99 -8.33 2.13
N TRP A 235 24.07 -7.11 1.63
CA TRP A 235 25.24 -6.25 1.77
C TRP A 235 24.80 -4.84 2.19
N PRO A 236 25.55 -4.15 3.06
CA PRO A 236 25.29 -2.74 3.32
C PRO A 236 25.39 -1.93 2.01
N GLN A 237 24.56 -0.88 1.87
CA GLN A 237 24.48 -0.09 0.64
C GLN A 237 25.87 0.31 0.12
N GLY A 238 26.14 0.01 -1.15
CA GLY A 238 27.44 0.18 -1.79
C GLY A 238 28.00 -1.17 -2.25
N ASN A 239 27.78 -1.52 -3.52
CA ASN A 239 28.29 -2.76 -4.10
C ASN A 239 29.83 -2.84 -3.96
N PRO A 240 30.42 -3.79 -3.21
CA PRO A 240 31.87 -3.98 -3.22
C PRO A 240 32.38 -4.53 -4.56
N LEU A 241 31.50 -5.01 -5.45
CA LEU A 241 31.88 -5.60 -6.73
C LEU A 241 32.09 -4.59 -7.88
N ASN A 242 32.02 -3.27 -7.62
CA ASN A 242 32.45 -2.25 -8.58
C ASN A 242 33.92 -1.81 -8.38
N GLY A 243 34.64 -2.41 -7.43
CA GLY A 243 36.07 -2.16 -7.18
C GLY A 243 36.95 -3.20 -7.86
N ASN A 244 37.02 -3.19 -9.19
CA ASN A 244 38.20 -3.58 -9.97
C ASN A 244 37.96 -3.18 -11.42
N SER A 245 38.41 -1.97 -11.74
CA SER A 245 38.83 -1.59 -13.09
C SER A 245 40.22 -2.18 -13.35
#